data_AF-A0A3S8WMP4-F1
#
_entry.id   AF-A0A3S8WMP4-F1
#
_cell.length_a   1.000
_cell.length_b   1.000
_cell.length_c   1.000
_cell.angle_alpha   90.00
_cell.angle_beta   90.00
_cell.angle_gamma   90.00
#
_symmetry.space_group_name_H-M   'P 1'
#
loop_
_entity.id
_entity.type
_entity.pdbx_description
1 polymer ?
#
loop_
_entity_poly.entity_id
_entity_poly.type
_entity_poly.pdbx_seq_one_letter_code
_entity_poly.pdbx_strand_id
1 'polypeptide(L)'
;MGLGLAVALPSYMRRRWPVAFAAPVTDRPVRYVGGVAALAAAVGLVWLYWAVGGAWGIAHAERGDTSWHILTGVGAAWALAGAIGLWMMRRVTRPSPPVWLPVVLVWLGSGSLFSWSGWKLPLMLHAYHSRPDEITFPENIVGASALHVCAVAAGLAMMRVLVRNVGRGSARGLVPHRKDPC
;
A
#
# COMPACT_ATOMS: atom_id res chain seq x y z
N MET A 1 10.66 1.02 15.77
CA MET A 1 9.56 1.65 16.54
C MET A 1 8.20 1.56 15.83
N GLY A 2 8.07 1.88 14.52
CA GLY A 2 6.79 1.76 13.79
C GLY A 2 6.25 0.33 13.61
N LEU A 3 7.13 -0.68 13.53
CA LEU A 3 6.75 -2.10 13.42
C LEU A 3 5.87 -2.59 14.58
N GLY A 4 6.09 -2.06 15.80
CA GLY A 4 5.28 -2.39 16.97
C GLY A 4 3.84 -1.94 16.82
N LEU A 5 3.62 -0.68 16.40
CA LEU A 5 2.29 -0.14 16.07
C LEU A 5 1.64 -0.89 14.90
N ALA A 6 2.45 -1.22 13.91
CA ALA A 6 2.02 -1.94 12.73
C ALA A 6 1.42 -3.31 13.00
N VAL A 7 1.89 -3.99 14.04
CA VAL A 7 1.36 -5.29 14.47
C VAL A 7 0.34 -5.12 15.60
N ALA A 8 0.62 -4.22 16.56
CA ALA A 8 -0.19 -4.03 17.75
C ALA A 8 -1.58 -3.47 17.41
N LEU A 9 -1.68 -2.51 16.48
CA LEU A 9 -2.95 -1.91 16.11
C LEU A 9 -3.92 -2.93 15.47
N PRO A 10 -3.55 -3.70 14.43
CA PRO A 10 -4.42 -4.75 13.91
C PRO A 10 -4.68 -5.86 14.92
N SER A 11 -3.70 -6.23 15.76
CA SER A 11 -3.90 -7.24 16.82
C SER A 11 -4.89 -6.78 17.88
N TYR A 12 -4.82 -5.52 18.28
CA TYR A 12 -5.75 -4.88 19.21
C TYR A 12 -7.17 -4.82 18.63
N MET A 13 -7.29 -4.37 17.38
CA MET A 13 -8.59 -4.31 16.69
C MET A 13 -9.19 -5.72 16.50
N ARG A 14 -8.37 -6.74 16.22
CA ARG A 14 -8.82 -8.14 16.15
C ARG A 14 -9.38 -8.65 17.47
N ARG A 15 -8.75 -8.29 18.61
CA ARG A 15 -9.25 -8.67 19.94
C ARG A 15 -10.54 -7.93 20.31
N ARG A 16 -10.67 -6.66 19.93
CA ARG A 16 -11.80 -5.82 20.34
C ARG A 16 -13.02 -5.91 19.42
N TRP A 17 -12.84 -6.22 18.15
CA TRP A 17 -13.92 -6.30 17.14
C TRP A 17 -13.81 -7.55 16.24
N PRO A 18 -13.84 -8.78 16.81
CA PRO A 18 -13.64 -10.02 16.06
C PRO A 18 -14.64 -10.20 14.92
N VAL A 19 -15.87 -9.69 15.06
CA VAL A 19 -16.92 -9.74 14.02
C VAL A 19 -16.54 -8.94 12.77
N ALA A 20 -15.79 -7.84 12.90
CA ALA A 20 -15.30 -7.06 11.76
C ALA A 20 -14.24 -7.81 10.92
N PHE A 21 -13.54 -8.76 11.54
CA PHE A 21 -12.49 -9.58 10.92
C PHE A 21 -12.97 -11.00 10.55
N ALA A 22 -14.13 -11.43 11.06
CA ALA A 22 -14.76 -12.72 10.77
C ALA A 22 -15.94 -12.59 9.79
N ALA A 23 -16.49 -11.40 9.59
CA ALA A 23 -17.55 -11.16 8.62
C ALA A 23 -17.05 -11.54 7.21
N PRO A 24 -17.78 -12.42 6.49
CA PRO A 24 -17.49 -12.70 5.10
C PRO A 24 -17.46 -11.39 4.32
N VAL A 25 -16.44 -11.20 3.47
CA VAL A 25 -16.35 -10.08 2.52
C VAL A 25 -17.49 -10.24 1.50
N THR A 26 -18.70 -9.89 1.92
CA THR A 26 -19.94 -10.04 1.16
C THR A 26 -20.48 -8.64 0.96
N ASP A 27 -20.06 -8.01 -0.12
CA ASP A 27 -20.94 -7.59 -1.21
C ASP A 27 -20.22 -6.59 -2.12
N ARG A 28 -20.12 -7.01 -3.39
CA ARG A 28 -19.51 -6.35 -4.54
C ARG A 28 -18.04 -5.95 -4.36
N PRO A 29 -17.10 -6.57 -5.10
CA PRO A 29 -15.74 -6.05 -5.18
C PRO A 29 -15.86 -4.61 -5.64
N VAL A 30 -15.31 -3.69 -4.85
CA VAL A 30 -15.14 -2.31 -5.26
C VAL A 30 -14.55 -2.36 -6.68
N ARG A 31 -15.28 -1.89 -7.71
CA ARG A 31 -14.96 -2.14 -9.14
C ARG A 31 -13.50 -1.83 -9.49
N TYR A 32 -12.87 -0.94 -8.72
CA TYR A 32 -11.51 -0.49 -8.90
C TYR A 32 -10.43 -1.22 -8.07
N VAL A 33 -10.73 -2.25 -7.25
CA VAL A 33 -9.68 -2.98 -6.47
C VAL A 33 -8.60 -3.55 -7.40
N GLY A 34 -9.01 -4.10 -8.55
CA GLY A 34 -8.07 -4.62 -9.54
C GLY A 34 -7.13 -3.53 -10.08
N GLY A 35 -7.67 -2.34 -10.38
CA GLY A 35 -6.88 -1.20 -10.85
C GLY A 35 -5.92 -0.67 -9.78
N VAL A 36 -6.36 -0.61 -8.53
CA VAL A 36 -5.50 -0.17 -7.41
C VAL A 36 -4.38 -1.18 -7.14
N ALA A 37 -4.68 -2.48 -7.19
CA ALA A 37 -3.67 -3.52 -7.05
C ALA A 37 -2.67 -3.49 -8.21
N ALA A 38 -3.14 -3.29 -9.44
CA ALA A 38 -2.28 -3.15 -10.62
C ALA A 38 -1.38 -1.91 -10.54
N LEU A 39 -1.91 -0.77 -10.10
CA LEU A 39 -1.14 0.46 -9.91
C LEU A 39 -0.05 0.27 -8.84
N ALA A 40 -0.41 -0.30 -7.68
CA ALA A 40 0.55 -0.59 -6.61
C ALA A 40 1.64 -1.59 -7.07
N ALA A 41 1.25 -2.62 -7.83
CA ALA A 41 2.18 -3.57 -8.40
C ALA A 41 3.11 -2.91 -9.43
N ALA A 42 2.60 -2.07 -10.32
CA ALA A 42 3.40 -1.35 -11.30
C ALA A 42 4.43 -0.44 -10.62
N VAL A 43 4.03 0.33 -9.59
CA VAL A 43 4.95 1.14 -8.78
C VAL A 43 6.03 0.25 -8.14
N GLY A 44 5.62 -0.86 -7.52
CA GLY A 44 6.54 -1.80 -6.90
C GLY A 44 7.53 -2.43 -7.87
N LEU A 45 7.10 -2.79 -9.08
CA LEU A 45 7.96 -3.36 -10.11
C LEU A 45 8.96 -2.35 -10.65
N VAL A 46 8.57 -1.08 -10.82
CA VAL A 46 9.48 -0.01 -11.22
C VAL A 46 10.56 0.21 -10.15
N TRP A 47 10.17 0.27 -8.88
CA TRP A 47 11.15 0.35 -7.79
C TRP A 47 12.02 -0.91 -7.70
N LEU A 48 11.47 -2.11 -7.92
CA LEU A 48 12.26 -3.33 -7.92
C LEU A 48 13.30 -3.32 -9.04
N TYR A 49 12.90 -2.87 -10.23
CA TYR A 49 13.77 -2.70 -11.38
C TYR A 49 14.93 -1.73 -11.07
N TRP A 50 14.63 -0.59 -10.45
CA TRP A 50 15.67 0.34 -9.99
C TRP A 50 16.56 -0.23 -8.88
N ALA A 51 15.98 -1.00 -7.95
CA ALA A 51 16.72 -1.63 -6.87
C ALA A 51 17.77 -2.64 -7.38
N VAL A 52 17.49 -3.37 -8.46
CA VAL A 52 18.44 -4.31 -9.08
C VAL A 52 19.43 -3.66 -10.06
N GLY A 53 19.41 -2.32 -10.20
CA GLY A 53 20.34 -1.59 -11.05
C GLY A 53 19.82 -1.27 -12.46
N GLY A 54 18.50 -1.34 -12.67
CA GLY A 54 17.88 -1.01 -13.95
C GLY A 54 18.05 0.46 -14.32
N ALA A 55 18.61 0.74 -15.50
CA ALA A 55 19.00 2.10 -15.92
C ALA A 55 17.87 2.93 -16.56
N TRP A 56 16.69 2.36 -16.86
CA TRP A 56 15.60 3.14 -17.45
C TRP A 56 15.12 4.26 -16.52
N GLY A 57 15.21 5.50 -17.03
CA GLY A 57 14.82 6.71 -16.31
C GLY A 57 15.87 7.20 -15.29
N ILE A 58 17.03 6.55 -15.22
CA ILE A 58 18.16 6.95 -14.38
C ILE A 58 19.12 7.75 -15.26
N ALA A 59 19.26 9.04 -14.97
CA ALA A 59 20.16 9.94 -15.67
C ALA A 59 21.63 9.69 -15.28
N HIS A 60 21.92 9.36 -14.01
CA HIS A 60 23.28 9.20 -13.48
C HIS A 60 23.37 7.94 -12.60
N ALA A 61 23.43 6.76 -13.24
CA ALA A 61 23.39 5.46 -12.54
C ALA A 61 24.60 5.22 -11.64
N GLU A 62 25.74 5.81 -12.00
CA GLU A 62 27.00 5.78 -11.24
C GLU A 62 26.95 6.42 -9.84
N ARG A 63 25.85 7.10 -9.47
CA ARG A 63 25.69 7.72 -8.14
C ARG A 63 24.73 6.98 -7.20
N GLY A 64 24.15 5.87 -7.65
CA GLY A 64 23.33 5.01 -6.79
C GLY A 64 24.18 4.30 -5.74
N ASP A 65 24.25 4.85 -4.52
CA ASP A 65 24.88 4.15 -3.40
C ASP A 65 24.10 2.86 -3.03
N THR A 66 24.79 1.87 -2.46
CA THR A 66 24.20 0.59 -2.00
C THR A 66 23.00 0.84 -1.08
N SER A 67 23.07 1.87 -0.24
CA SER A 67 21.98 2.32 0.62
C SER A 67 20.71 2.68 -0.16
N TRP A 68 20.84 3.33 -1.32
CA TRP A 68 19.72 3.72 -2.18
C TRP A 68 19.06 2.50 -2.83
N HIS A 69 19.84 1.53 -3.30
CA HIS A 69 19.31 0.29 -3.86
C HIS A 69 18.52 -0.53 -2.84
N ILE A 70 19.06 -0.66 -1.62
CA ILE A 70 18.39 -1.37 -0.52
C ILE A 70 17.07 -0.68 -0.17
N LEU A 71 17.10 0.65 0.00
CA LEU A 71 15.92 1.42 0.39
C LEU A 71 14.82 1.37 -0.68
N THR A 72 15.22 1.45 -1.95
CA THR A 72 14.31 1.30 -3.10
C THR A 72 13.73 -0.10 -3.16
N GLY A 73 14.54 -1.14 -2.88
CA GLY A 73 14.09 -2.53 -2.80
C GLY A 73 13.11 -2.77 -1.65
N VAL A 74 13.32 -2.15 -0.48
CA VAL A 74 12.37 -2.20 0.64
C VAL A 74 11.05 -1.51 0.25
N GLY A 75 11.10 -0.36 -0.42
CA GLY A 75 9.91 0.29 -0.96
C GLY A 75 9.13 -0.59 -1.93
N ALA A 76 9.85 -1.25 -2.86
CA ALA A 76 9.29 -2.21 -3.80
C ALA A 76 8.59 -3.38 -3.09
N ALA A 77 9.24 -3.96 -2.08
CA ALA A 77 8.69 -5.06 -1.29
C ALA A 77 7.36 -4.66 -0.61
N TRP A 78 7.29 -3.46 -0.03
CA TRP A 78 6.05 -2.96 0.59
C TRP A 78 4.93 -2.70 -0.42
N ALA A 79 5.25 -2.14 -1.58
CA ALA A 79 4.30 -1.90 -2.65
C ALA A 79 3.69 -3.22 -3.17
N LEU A 80 4.55 -4.22 -3.41
CA LEU A 80 4.15 -5.55 -3.85
C LEU A 80 3.36 -6.30 -2.78
N ALA A 81 3.78 -6.23 -1.51
CA ALA A 81 3.03 -6.79 -0.38
C ALA A 81 1.59 -6.24 -0.33
N GLY A 82 1.45 -4.91 -0.50
CA GLY A 82 0.16 -4.25 -0.59
C GLY A 82 -0.71 -4.74 -1.75
N ALA A 83 -0.13 -4.86 -2.94
CA ALA A 83 -0.81 -5.37 -4.13
C ALA A 83 -1.26 -6.83 -3.96
N ILE A 84 -0.39 -7.69 -3.41
CA ILE A 84 -0.70 -9.08 -3.09
C ILE A 84 -1.84 -9.15 -2.09
N GLY A 85 -1.82 -8.31 -1.04
CA GLY A 85 -2.90 -8.23 -0.06
C GLY A 85 -4.25 -7.92 -0.71
N LEU A 86 -4.32 -6.92 -1.62
CA LEU A 86 -5.55 -6.62 -2.36
C LEU A 86 -5.98 -7.75 -3.30
N TRP A 87 -5.02 -8.42 -3.95
CA TRP A 87 -5.31 -9.55 -4.82
C TRP A 87 -5.86 -10.75 -4.04
N MET A 88 -5.29 -11.03 -2.86
CA MET A 88 -5.82 -12.05 -1.95
C MET A 88 -7.25 -11.69 -1.52
N MET A 89 -7.53 -10.44 -1.16
CA MET A 89 -8.90 -9.99 -0.85
C MET A 89 -9.89 -10.24 -2.00
N ARG A 90 -9.48 -10.11 -3.27
CA ARG A 90 -10.33 -10.42 -4.43
C ARG A 90 -10.61 -11.91 -4.60
N ARG A 91 -9.69 -12.78 -4.15
CA ARG A 91 -9.78 -14.24 -4.29
C ARG A 91 -10.50 -14.93 -3.13
N VAL A 92 -10.74 -14.23 -2.02
CA VAL A 92 -11.53 -14.76 -0.90
C VAL A 92 -13.02 -14.73 -1.28
N THR A 93 -13.47 -15.77 -1.95
CA THR A 93 -14.89 -16.01 -2.33
C THR A 93 -15.56 -17.10 -1.48
N ARG A 94 -14.83 -17.74 -0.57
CA ARG A 94 -15.29 -18.85 0.28
C ARG A 94 -14.80 -18.69 1.73
N PRO A 95 -15.43 -19.37 2.72
CA PRO A 95 -15.00 -19.29 4.12
C PRO A 95 -13.64 -19.97 4.26
N SER A 96 -12.58 -19.19 4.12
CA SER A 96 -11.18 -19.64 4.13
C SER A 96 -10.39 -18.77 5.11
N PRO A 97 -9.32 -19.30 5.73
CA PRO A 97 -8.70 -18.70 6.90
C PRO A 97 -7.84 -17.49 6.52
N PRO A 98 -7.23 -16.88 7.53
CA PRO A 98 -7.80 -15.75 8.23
C PRO A 98 -7.63 -14.44 7.44
N VAL A 99 -8.72 -13.68 7.33
CA VAL A 99 -8.81 -12.38 6.63
C VAL A 99 -7.81 -11.33 7.18
N TRP A 100 -7.16 -11.57 8.32
CA TRP A 100 -6.18 -10.66 8.91
C TRP A 100 -4.90 -10.49 8.08
N LEU A 101 -4.40 -11.54 7.42
CA LEU A 101 -3.15 -11.45 6.65
C LEU A 101 -3.27 -10.48 5.47
N PRO A 102 -4.27 -10.60 4.56
CA PRO A 102 -4.42 -9.63 3.48
C PRO A 102 -4.72 -8.22 4.00
N VAL A 103 -5.47 -8.08 5.10
CA VAL A 103 -5.72 -6.77 5.74
C VAL A 103 -4.42 -6.11 6.21
N VAL A 104 -3.55 -6.85 6.90
CA VAL A 104 -2.27 -6.34 7.40
C VAL A 104 -1.34 -5.97 6.24
N LEU A 105 -1.27 -6.80 5.20
CA LEU A 105 -0.46 -6.52 4.00
C LEU A 105 -0.91 -5.24 3.28
N VAL A 106 -2.22 -5.07 3.07
CA VAL A 106 -2.78 -3.85 2.45
C VAL A 106 -2.53 -2.63 3.32
N TRP A 107 -2.72 -2.76 4.63
CA TRP A 107 -2.49 -1.67 5.58
C TRP A 107 -1.02 -1.23 5.58
N LEU A 108 -0.08 -2.17 5.69
CA LEU A 108 1.36 -1.91 5.66
C LEU A 108 1.81 -1.29 4.33
N GLY A 109 1.41 -1.88 3.21
CA GLY A 109 1.74 -1.34 1.89
C GLY A 109 1.18 0.06 1.68
N SER A 110 -0.06 0.31 2.11
CA SER A 110 -0.69 1.64 1.99
C SER A 110 0.02 2.72 2.81
N GLY A 111 0.34 2.41 4.07
CA GLY A 111 1.03 3.33 4.97
C GLY A 111 2.46 3.62 4.52
N SER A 112 3.17 2.60 4.04
CA SER A 112 4.52 2.73 3.50
C SER A 112 4.53 3.59 2.24
N LEU A 113 3.69 3.28 1.24
CA LEU A 113 3.62 4.02 -0.02
C LEU A 113 3.26 5.49 0.19
N PHE A 114 2.24 5.75 1.00
CA PHE A 114 1.77 7.10 1.30
C PHE A 114 2.79 7.89 2.09
N SER A 115 3.28 7.35 3.21
CA SER A 115 4.19 8.09 4.08
C SER A 115 5.49 8.33 3.35
N TRP A 116 6.12 7.28 2.80
CA TRP A 116 7.41 7.36 2.12
C TRP A 116 7.41 8.37 0.97
N SER A 117 6.42 8.27 0.09
CA SER A 117 6.34 9.15 -1.08
C SER A 117 5.87 10.56 -0.70
N GLY A 118 5.07 10.69 0.37
CA GLY A 118 4.55 11.97 0.85
C GLY A 118 5.62 12.90 1.40
N TRP A 119 6.70 12.38 2.00
CA TRP A 119 7.82 13.22 2.44
C TRP A 119 8.94 13.33 1.39
N LYS A 120 9.17 12.28 0.57
CA LYS A 120 10.21 12.29 -0.47
C LYS A 120 9.88 13.28 -1.61
N LEU A 121 8.60 13.44 -1.99
CA LEU A 121 8.16 14.40 -3.01
C LEU A 121 8.51 15.85 -2.67
N PRO A 122 8.08 16.41 -1.51
CA PRO A 122 8.41 17.77 -1.13
C PRO A 122 9.91 18.00 -1.02
N LEU A 123 10.67 17.02 -0.51
CA LEU A 123 12.12 17.15 -0.41
C LEU A 123 12.82 17.14 -1.76
N MET A 124 12.42 16.27 -2.69
CA MET A 124 12.96 16.28 -4.05
C MET A 124 12.66 17.61 -4.74
N LEU A 125 11.42 18.11 -4.63
CA LEU A 125 11.03 19.38 -5.22
C LEU A 125 11.77 20.57 -4.58
N HIS A 126 11.92 20.54 -3.25
CA HIS A 126 12.67 21.57 -2.52
C HIS A 126 14.16 21.55 -2.89
N ALA A 127 14.79 20.38 -2.95
CA ALA A 127 16.19 20.25 -3.35
C ALA A 127 16.43 20.74 -4.78
N TYR A 128 15.53 20.41 -5.71
CA TYR A 128 15.57 20.89 -7.09
C TYR A 128 15.48 22.42 -7.18
N HIS A 129 14.61 23.04 -6.39
CA HIS A 129 14.46 24.51 -6.38
C HIS A 129 15.60 25.24 -5.66
N SER A 130 16.08 24.70 -4.54
CA SER A 130 17.04 25.40 -3.67
C SER A 130 18.49 25.19 -4.06
N ARG A 131 18.83 24.06 -4.69
CA ARG A 131 20.22 23.63 -4.96
C ARG A 131 20.33 22.82 -6.26
N PRO A 132 20.02 23.42 -7.43
CA PRO A 132 20.04 22.70 -8.70
C PRO A 132 21.42 22.13 -9.07
N ASP A 133 22.50 22.76 -8.60
CA ASP A 133 23.87 22.41 -9.00
C ASP A 133 24.61 21.51 -7.99
N GLU A 134 24.11 21.38 -6.75
CA GLU A 134 24.75 20.57 -5.70
C GLU A 134 24.11 19.18 -5.52
N ILE A 135 22.82 19.02 -5.82
CA ILE A 135 22.08 17.77 -5.59
C ILE A 135 21.53 17.23 -6.91
N THR A 136 22.34 16.44 -7.59
CA THR A 136 21.96 15.74 -8.83
C THR A 136 21.45 14.34 -8.45
N PHE A 137 20.13 14.18 -8.43
CA PHE A 137 19.50 12.88 -8.21
C PHE A 137 19.83 11.94 -9.38
N PRO A 138 20.06 10.64 -9.11
CA PRO A 138 20.33 9.67 -10.16
C PRO A 138 19.11 9.48 -11.09
N GLU A 139 17.90 9.73 -10.60
CA GLU A 139 16.63 9.57 -11.30
C GLU A 139 16.25 10.85 -12.08
N ASN A 140 15.61 10.72 -13.25
CA ASN A 140 14.96 11.86 -13.90
C ASN A 140 13.83 12.39 -13.00
N ILE A 141 13.98 13.63 -12.53
CA ILE A 141 13.10 14.27 -11.53
C ILE A 141 11.63 14.21 -11.96
N VAL A 142 11.32 14.35 -13.24
CA VAL A 142 9.94 14.30 -13.75
C VAL A 142 9.37 12.89 -13.60
N GLY A 143 10.14 11.87 -13.97
CA GLY A 143 9.74 10.46 -13.86
C GLY A 143 9.60 10.01 -12.40
N ALA A 144 10.57 10.37 -11.55
CA ALA A 144 10.55 10.08 -10.12
C ALA A 144 9.36 10.75 -9.42
N SER A 145 9.08 12.02 -9.74
CA SER A 145 7.96 12.77 -9.17
C SER A 145 6.62 12.14 -9.57
N ALA A 146 6.45 11.79 -10.85
CA ALA A 146 5.25 11.12 -11.33
C ALA A 146 5.04 9.75 -10.63
N LEU A 147 6.11 8.97 -10.48
CA LEU A 147 6.06 7.68 -9.77
C LEU A 147 5.67 7.85 -8.30
N HIS A 148 6.21 8.86 -7.61
CA HIS A 148 5.84 9.15 -6.23
C HIS A 148 4.41 9.68 -6.09
N VAL A 149 3.90 10.45 -7.04
CA VAL A 149 2.48 10.86 -7.06
C VAL A 149 1.59 9.63 -7.22
N CYS A 150 1.94 8.73 -8.15
CA CYS A 150 1.25 7.45 -8.33
C CYS A 150 1.29 6.60 -7.05
N ALA A 151 2.42 6.56 -6.34
CA ALA A 151 2.56 5.84 -5.07
C ALA A 151 1.68 6.43 -3.96
N VAL A 152 1.62 7.75 -3.80
CA VAL A 152 0.71 8.42 -2.86
C VAL A 152 -0.75 8.08 -3.19
N ALA A 153 -1.13 8.20 -4.47
CA ALA A 153 -2.48 7.88 -4.93
C ALA A 153 -2.84 6.40 -4.69
N ALA A 154 -1.92 5.48 -4.98
CA ALA A 154 -2.07 4.06 -4.71
C ALA A 154 -2.26 3.78 -3.22
N GLY A 155 -1.43 4.36 -2.35
CA GLY A 155 -1.53 4.22 -0.90
C GLY A 155 -2.88 4.71 -0.35
N LEU A 156 -3.33 5.90 -0.75
CA LEU A 156 -4.64 6.43 -0.38
C LEU A 156 -5.80 5.55 -0.88
N ALA A 157 -5.72 5.09 -2.12
CA ALA A 157 -6.75 4.24 -2.71
C ALA A 157 -6.82 2.87 -2.01
N MET A 158 -5.68 2.26 -1.69
CA MET A 158 -5.59 1.01 -0.92
C MET A 158 -6.23 1.15 0.45
N MET A 159 -5.90 2.22 1.20
CA MET A 159 -6.50 2.49 2.51
C MET A 159 -8.02 2.69 2.39
N ARG A 160 -8.49 3.41 1.37
CA ARG A 160 -9.91 3.61 1.12
C ARG A 160 -10.65 2.31 0.80
N VAL A 161 -10.03 1.39 0.06
CA VAL A 161 -10.56 0.04 -0.18
C VAL A 161 -10.64 -0.74 1.13
N LEU A 162 -9.60 -0.68 1.95
CA LEU A 162 -9.52 -1.38 3.23
C LEU A 162 -10.63 -0.93 4.20
N VAL A 163 -10.78 0.38 4.41
CA VAL A 163 -11.80 0.95 5.30
C VAL A 163 -13.21 0.60 4.83
N ARG A 164 -13.48 0.67 3.52
CA ARG A 164 -14.81 0.38 2.96
C ARG A 164 -15.18 -1.10 3.06
N ASN A 165 -14.22 -2.00 2.92
CA ASN A 165 -14.48 -3.44 3.00
C ASN A 165 -14.61 -3.92 4.44
N VAL A 166 -13.84 -3.36 5.38
CA VAL A 166 -13.93 -3.73 6.81
C VAL A 166 -15.14 -3.09 7.50
N GLY A 167 -15.42 -1.80 7.27
CA GLY A 167 -16.51 -1.07 7.95
C GLY A 167 -17.92 -1.58 7.60
N ARG A 168 -18.11 -2.14 6.40
CA ARG A 168 -19.40 -2.71 5.97
C ARG A 168 -19.68 -4.08 6.59
N GLY A 169 -18.64 -4.87 6.88
CA GLY A 169 -18.79 -6.15 7.58
C GLY A 169 -19.28 -5.97 9.03
N SER A 170 -18.81 -4.93 9.71
CA SER A 170 -19.23 -4.60 11.08
C SER A 170 -20.70 -4.16 11.18
N ALA A 171 -21.20 -3.39 10.21
CA ALA A 171 -22.57 -2.88 10.24
C ALA A 171 -23.64 -3.97 10.04
N ARG A 172 -23.33 -5.04 9.29
CA ARG A 172 -24.27 -6.15 9.05
C ARG A 172 -24.33 -7.16 10.20
N GLY A 173 -23.26 -7.33 10.97
CA GLY A 173 -23.26 -8.18 12.17
C GLY A 173 -24.09 -7.64 13.34
N LEU A 174 -24.55 -6.38 13.23
CA LEU A 174 -25.35 -5.67 14.24
C LEU A 174 -26.85 -5.65 13.93
N VAL A 175 -27.32 -6.28 12.86
CA VAL A 175 -28.76 -6.45 12.62
C VAL A 175 -29.21 -7.69 13.40
N PRO A 176 -29.90 -7.56 14.54
CA PRO A 176 -30.45 -8.73 15.22
C PRO A 176 -31.44 -9.39 14.26
N HIS A 177 -31.28 -10.69 14.06
CA HIS A 177 -32.23 -11.53 13.34
C HIS A 177 -33.59 -11.35 14.03
N ARG A 178 -34.47 -10.52 13.46
CA ARG A 178 -35.85 -10.42 13.92
C ARG A 178 -36.44 -11.80 13.69
N LYS A 179 -36.72 -12.52 14.79
CA LYS A 179 -37.55 -13.71 14.72
C LYS A 179 -38.95 -13.19 14.43
N ASP A 180 -39.42 -13.36 13.22
CA ASP A 180 -40.82 -13.13 12.91
C ASP A 180 -41.64 -14.24 13.58
N PRO A 181 -42.62 -13.91 14.44
CA PRO A 181 -43.52 -14.91 15.00
C PRO A 181 -44.55 -15.28 13.93
N CYS A 182 -44.62 -16.56 13.60
CA CYS A 182 -45.80 -17.21 13.02
C CYS A 182 -46.11 -18.42 13.89
#